data_AF-A0A142X072-F1
#
_entry.id   AF-A0A142X072-F1
#
_cell.length_a   1.000
_cell.length_b   1.000
_cell.length_c   1.000
_cell.angle_alpha   90.00
_cell.angle_beta   90.00
_cell.angle_gamma   90.00
#
_symmetry.space_group_name_H-M   'P 1'
#
loop_
_entity.id
_entity.type
_entity.pdbx_description
1 polymer ?
#
loop_
_entity_poly.entity_id
_entity_poly.type
_entity_poly.pdbx_seq_one_letter_code
_entity_poly.pdbx_strand_id
1 'polypeptide(L)'
;MAGEPLSSELLGRLSDAIFQGRKIDAIKIHREATGMGLRESKEEVEAIAVRLRQSHPEKFALSRPDGGSGCLGAVVLFISAAACVTVTVHLLAG
;
A
#
# COMPACT_ATOMS: atom_id res chain seq x y z
N MET A 1 -33.26 20.91 -13.03
CA MET A 1 -32.59 19.59 -13.04
C MET A 1 -31.24 19.78 -12.36
N ALA A 2 -30.94 18.92 -11.39
CA ALA A 2 -29.96 19.12 -10.31
C ALA A 2 -28.49 19.11 -10.78
N GLY A 3 -27.80 20.26 -10.70
CA GLY A 3 -26.39 20.27 -10.31
C GLY A 3 -26.39 20.44 -8.79
N GLU A 4 -25.88 19.53 -7.98
CA GLU A 4 -24.45 19.31 -7.80
C GLU A 4 -24.19 17.99 -7.03
N PRO A 5 -24.02 16.86 -7.73
CA PRO A 5 -23.35 15.66 -7.18
C PRO A 5 -21.93 15.47 -7.78
N LEU A 6 -21.51 16.32 -8.71
CA LEU A 6 -20.28 16.14 -9.49
C LEU A 6 -19.00 16.27 -8.65
N SER A 7 -18.99 17.10 -7.61
CA SER A 7 -17.79 17.35 -6.78
C SER A 7 -17.48 16.18 -5.84
N SER A 8 -18.49 15.66 -5.13
CA SER A 8 -18.34 14.50 -4.25
C SER A 8 -18.05 13.21 -5.02
N GLU A 9 -18.72 13.01 -6.16
CA GLU A 9 -18.49 11.84 -7.00
C GLU A 9 -17.11 11.87 -7.68
N LEU A 10 -16.64 13.04 -8.12
CA LEU A 10 -15.29 13.21 -8.64
C LEU A 10 -14.23 12.86 -7.59
N LEU A 11 -14.38 13.38 -6.37
CA LEU A 11 -13.47 13.07 -5.26
C LEU A 11 -13.48 11.58 -4.93
N GLY A 12 -14.65 10.94 -4.97
CA GLY A 12 -14.79 9.50 -4.83
C GLY A 12 -13.95 8.76 -5.87
N ARG A 13 -14.17 9.04 -7.16
CA ARG A 13 -13.43 8.43 -8.29
C ARG A 13 -11.93 8.68 -8.22
N LEU A 14 -11.53 9.89 -7.82
CA LEU A 14 -10.12 10.26 -7.66
C LEU A 14 -9.47 9.43 -6.53
N SER A 15 -10.11 9.37 -5.37
CA SER A 15 -9.61 8.61 -4.22
C SER A 15 -9.56 7.11 -4.50
N ASP A 16 -10.56 6.56 -5.19
CA ASP A 16 -10.61 5.15 -5.60
C ASP A 16 -9.48 4.79 -6.56
N ALA A 17 -9.21 5.64 -7.54
CA ALA A 17 -8.08 5.46 -8.45
C ALA A 17 -6.74 5.48 -7.68
N ILE A 18 -6.61 6.35 -6.67
CA ILE A 18 -5.42 6.42 -5.81
C ILE A 18 -5.27 5.16 -4.95
N PHE A 19 -6.34 4.69 -4.30
CA PHE A 19 -6.31 3.47 -3.47
C PHE A 19 -5.93 2.23 -4.29
N GLN A 20 -6.38 2.17 -5.54
CA GLN A 20 -6.09 1.08 -6.46
C GLN A 20 -4.73 1.20 -7.16
N GLY A 21 -3.93 2.23 -6.83
CA GLY A 21 -2.61 2.45 -7.43
C GLY A 21 -2.63 2.94 -8.89
N ARG A 22 -3.81 3.27 -9.44
CA ARG A 22 -3.98 3.79 -10.81
C ARG A 22 -3.73 5.30 -10.87
N LYS A 23 -2.49 5.71 -10.58
CA LYS A 23 -2.09 7.12 -10.54
C LYS A 23 -2.34 7.87 -11.84
N ILE A 24 -2.12 7.24 -12.99
CA ILE A 24 -2.34 7.88 -14.30
C ILE A 24 -3.81 8.26 -14.49
N ASP A 25 -4.73 7.39 -14.08
CA ASP A 25 -6.17 7.67 -14.17
C ASP A 25 -6.59 8.75 -13.18
N ALA A 26 -6.03 8.75 -11.97
CA ALA A 26 -6.24 9.82 -11.00
C ALA A 26 -5.81 11.19 -11.55
N ILE A 27 -4.65 11.26 -12.23
CA ILE A 27 -4.15 12.49 -12.86
C ILE A 27 -5.06 12.93 -14.00
N LYS A 28 -5.58 12.00 -14.82
CA LYS A 28 -6.55 12.32 -15.88
C LYS A 28 -7.84 12.90 -15.30
N ILE A 29 -8.43 12.22 -14.30
CA ILE A 29 -9.65 12.67 -13.63
C ILE A 29 -9.47 14.08 -13.05
N HIS A 30 -8.36 14.31 -12.34
CA HIS A 30 -8.05 15.61 -11.76
C HIS A 30 -7.90 16.69 -12.84
N ARG A 31 -7.17 16.40 -13.91
CA ARG A 31 -6.93 17.32 -15.02
C ARG A 31 -8.20 17.67 -15.79
N GLU A 32 -9.05 16.68 -16.07
CA GLU A 32 -10.32 16.90 -16.76
C GLU A 32 -11.29 17.74 -15.94
N ALA A 33 -11.25 17.60 -14.61
CA ALA A 33 -12.11 18.36 -13.71
C ALA A 33 -11.64 19.80 -13.46
N THR A 34 -10.32 20.01 -13.35
CA THR A 34 -9.74 21.30 -12.96
C THR A 34 -9.21 22.11 -14.14
N GLY A 35 -8.96 21.46 -15.28
CA GLY A 35 -8.28 22.08 -16.44
C GLY A 35 -6.79 22.34 -16.24
N MET A 36 -6.20 21.92 -15.11
CA MET A 36 -4.79 22.18 -14.78
C MET A 36 -3.80 21.52 -15.74
N GLY A 37 -2.57 22.02 -15.75
CA GLY A 37 -1.47 21.39 -16.48
C GLY A 37 -1.19 19.97 -15.98
N LEU A 38 -0.54 19.15 -16.81
CA LEU A 38 -0.17 17.78 -16.44
C LEU A 38 0.73 17.75 -15.18
N ARG A 39 1.65 18.72 -15.09
CA ARG A 39 2.57 18.86 -13.96
C ARG A 39 1.82 19.17 -12.66
N GLU A 40 1.00 20.21 -12.67
CA GLU A 40 0.21 20.64 -11.50
C GLU A 40 -0.74 19.53 -11.05
N SER A 41 -1.43 18.89 -12.01
CA SER A 41 -2.31 17.77 -11.71
C SER A 41 -1.57 16.60 -11.07
N LYS A 42 -0.35 16.31 -11.52
CA LYS A 42 0.48 15.27 -10.92
C LYS A 42 0.88 15.64 -9.49
N GLU A 43 1.37 16.86 -9.29
CA GLU A 43 1.81 17.35 -7.98
C GLU A 43 0.67 17.30 -6.95
N GLU A 44 -0.53 17.75 -7.34
CA GLU A 44 -1.72 17.73 -6.48
C GLU A 44 -2.19 16.30 -6.18
N VAL A 45 -2.25 15.43 -7.20
CA VAL A 45 -2.65 14.02 -7.00
C VAL A 45 -1.67 13.27 -6.10
N GLU A 46 -0.37 13.54 -6.20
CA GLU A 46 0.62 12.96 -5.26
C GLU A 46 0.41 13.48 -3.84
N ALA A 47 0.15 14.78 -3.66
CA ALA A 47 -0.13 15.35 -2.35
C ALA A 47 -1.41 14.74 -1.73
N ILE A 48 -2.47 14.57 -2.52
CA ILE A 48 -3.70 13.89 -2.11
C ILE A 48 -3.40 12.43 -1.74
N ALA A 49 -2.59 11.72 -2.53
CA ALA A 49 -2.24 10.35 -2.24
C ALA A 49 -1.46 10.19 -0.93
N VAL A 50 -0.55 11.13 -0.62
CA VAL A 50 0.15 11.16 0.67
C VAL A 50 -0.85 11.39 1.81
N ARG A 51 -1.74 12.36 1.69
CA ARG A 51 -2.77 12.64 2.71
C ARG A 51 -3.70 11.45 2.92
N LEU A 52 -4.18 10.83 1.84
CA LEU A 52 -5.05 9.66 1.92
C LEU A 52 -4.35 8.49 2.62
N ARG A 53 -3.05 8.28 2.40
CA ARG A 53 -2.28 7.25 3.10
C ARG A 53 -2.16 7.52 4.60
N GLN A 54 -2.10 8.80 4.99
CA GLN A 54 -2.06 9.19 6.39
C GLN A 54 -3.44 9.04 7.05
N SER A 55 -4.53 9.34 6.34
CA SER A 55 -5.88 9.29 6.90
C SER A 55 -6.55 7.92 6.81
N HIS A 56 -6.19 7.10 5.82
CA HIS A 56 -6.78 5.78 5.55
C HIS A 56 -5.71 4.70 5.28
N PRO A 57 -4.76 4.47 6.21
CA PRO A 57 -3.70 3.49 6.01
C PRO A 57 -4.23 2.08 5.73
N GLU A 58 -5.38 1.71 6.30
CA GLU A 58 -6.04 0.41 6.13
C GLU A 58 -6.39 0.10 4.67
N LYS A 59 -6.85 1.10 3.91
CA LYS A 59 -7.23 0.92 2.50
C LYS A 59 -6.03 0.65 1.60
N PHE A 60 -4.84 1.14 1.98
CA PHE A 60 -3.61 0.85 1.26
C PHE A 60 -2.97 -0.47 1.70
N ALA A 61 -3.30 -0.96 2.90
CA ALA A 61 -2.78 -2.22 3.44
C ALA A 61 -3.46 -3.45 2.83
N LEU A 62 -4.76 -3.38 2.51
CA LEU A 62 -5.53 -4.48 1.91
C LEU A 62 -4.99 -4.96 0.54
N SER A 63 -4.14 -4.17 -0.10
CA SER A 63 -3.45 -4.54 -1.36
C SER A 63 -2.08 -5.21 -1.13
N ARG A 64 -1.65 -5.44 0.11
CA ARG A 64 -0.48 -6.28 0.42
C ARG A 64 -0.96 -7.71 0.67
N PRO A 65 -0.39 -8.73 -0.01
CA PRO A 65 -0.55 -10.09 0.45
C PRO A 65 0.11 -10.17 1.83
N ASP A 66 -0.61 -10.71 2.81
CA ASP A 66 -0.20 -10.83 4.20
C ASP A 66 1.11 -11.64 4.30
N GLY A 67 2.23 -10.94 4.32
CA GLY A 67 3.56 -11.54 4.35
C GLY A 67 4.49 -10.63 5.13
N GLY A 68 4.14 -10.38 6.39
CA GLY A 68 4.95 -9.57 7.28
C GLY A 68 6.37 -10.13 7.37
N SER A 69 7.36 -9.29 7.07
CA SER A 69 8.73 -9.47 7.58
C SER A 69 8.72 -9.25 9.10
N GLY A 70 8.16 -10.21 9.83
CA GLY A 70 8.38 -10.37 11.25
C GLY A 70 9.58 -11.28 11.45
N CYS A 71 10.40 -10.98 12.45
CA CYS A 71 11.61 -11.71 12.87
C CYS A 71 11.38 -13.21 13.16
N LEU A 72 10.15 -13.70 13.08
CA LEU A 72 9.75 -15.09 13.27
C LEU A 72 10.49 -16.04 12.31
N GLY A 73 10.73 -15.64 11.06
CA GLY A 73 11.51 -16.45 10.11
C GLY A 73 12.95 -16.67 10.55
N ALA A 74 13.61 -15.65 11.10
CA ALA A 74 14.96 -15.78 11.63
C ALA A 74 14.98 -16.64 12.90
N VAL A 75 14.00 -16.48 13.79
CA VAL A 75 13.90 -17.28 15.04
C VAL A 75 13.71 -18.77 14.73
N VAL A 76 12.84 -19.14 13.78
CA VAL A 76 12.65 -20.55 13.38
C VAL A 76 13.92 -21.15 12.81
N LEU A 77 14.67 -20.40 11.98
CA LEU A 77 15.96 -20.85 11.46
C LEU A 77 16.98 -21.11 12.58
N PHE A 78 17.10 -20.19 13.55
CA PHE A 78 18.02 -20.37 14.67
C PHE A 78 17.66 -21.55 15.57
N ILE A 79 16.38 -21.74 15.88
CA ILE A 79 15.93 -22.88 16.71
C ILE A 79 16.19 -24.21 15.99
N SER A 80 15.90 -24.28 14.69
CA SER A 80 16.14 -25.49 13.90
C SER A 80 17.62 -25.87 13.81
N ALA A 81 18.50 -24.88 13.63
CA ALA A 81 19.95 -25.09 13.58
C ALA A 81 20.49 -25.56 14.94
N ALA A 82 20.05 -24.93 16.03
CA ALA A 82 20.46 -25.32 17.38
C ALA A 82 20.04 -26.77 17.71
N ALA A 83 18.77 -27.12 17.45
CA ALA A 83 18.27 -28.48 17.67
C ALA A 83 19.04 -29.53 16.84
N CYS A 84 19.35 -29.23 15.58
CA CYS A 84 20.11 -30.12 14.71
C CYS A 84 21.52 -30.37 15.24
N VAL A 85 22.21 -29.31 15.68
CA VAL A 85 23.55 -29.42 16.28
C VAL A 85 23.50 -30.23 17.57
N THR A 86 22.54 -29.98 18.45
CA THR A 86 22.40 -30.71 19.71
C THR A 86 22.17 -32.20 19.49
N VAL A 87 21.26 -32.58 18.57
CA VAL A 87 20.98 -33.98 18.23
C VAL A 87 22.22 -34.67 17.66
N THR A 88 22.94 -34.00 16.76
CA THR A 88 24.15 -34.55 16.14
C THR A 88 25.25 -34.81 17.17
N VAL A 89 25.49 -33.86 18.08
CA VAL A 89 26.50 -34.02 19.15
C VAL A 89 26.15 -35.17 20.08
N HIS A 90 24.87 -35.33 20.44
CA HIS A 90 24.43 -36.40 21.33
C HIS A 90 24.55 -37.79 20.69
N LEU A 91 24.29 -37.90 19.38
CA LEU A 91 24.46 -39.14 18.59
C LEU A 91 25.92 -39.52 18.35
N LEU A 92 26.84 -38.55 18.32
CA LEU A 92 28.27 -38.80 18.08
C LEU A 92 29.05 -39.11 19.37
N ALA A 93 28.53 -38.66 20.52
CA ALA A 93 29.19 -38.77 21.82
C ALA A 93 28.61 -39.88 22.73
N GLY A 94 27.61 -40.63 22.26
CA GLY A 94 27.04 -41.80 22.95
C GLY A 94 27.29 -43.07 22.16
#